data_AF-A0AAV5TVI3-F1
#
_entry.id   AF-A0AAV5TVI3-F1
#
_cell.length_a   1.000
_cell.length_b   1.000
_cell.length_c   1.000
_cell.angle_alpha   90.00
_cell.angle_beta   90.00
_cell.angle_gamma   90.00
#
_symmetry.space_group_name_H-M   'P 1'
#
loop_
_entity.id
_entity.type
_entity.pdbx_description
1 polymer ?
#
loop_
_entity_poly.entity_id
_entity_poly.type
_entity_poly.pdbx_seq_one_letter_code
_entity_poly.pdbx_strand_id
1 'polypeptide(L)'
;AISLILFLQCVDAFVYSCDEVLFSLLNKGFTQYAKFAYVITINKFSYWDQLNHIYLQLNGKRYSFADIAVNHNSQGISNDDYESIPWEIVGEDPFQSTSNIIPNCDQEFTLILKSDENEIIRTDSMDFDADIYLQSAPFSSSTRTSALFVYPAVGMWIHKSSMRGDGNISVYTGAGIGEEEDRFLLQSWPY
;
A
#
# COMPACT_ATOMS: atom_id res chain seq x y z
N ALA A 1 -19.72 -34.53 12.87
CA ALA A 1 -18.48 -33.75 12.97
C ALA A 1 -18.74 -32.40 12.33
N ILE A 2 -18.68 -31.32 13.10
CA ILE A 2 -18.85 -29.95 12.57
C ILE A 2 -17.45 -29.55 12.06
N SER A 3 -17.25 -29.58 10.74
CA SER A 3 -16.06 -29.01 10.13
C SER A 3 -16.14 -27.49 10.27
N LEU A 4 -15.38 -26.97 11.22
CA LEU A 4 -15.10 -25.55 11.33
C LEU A 4 -14.21 -25.19 10.13
N ILE A 5 -14.81 -24.72 9.03
CA ILE A 5 -14.06 -24.13 7.92
C ILE A 5 -13.61 -22.76 8.44
N LEU A 6 -12.39 -22.73 8.99
CA LEU A 6 -11.63 -21.49 9.15
C LEU A 6 -11.41 -20.96 7.74
N PHE A 7 -12.26 -20.03 7.31
CA PHE A 7 -11.94 -19.15 6.20
C PHE A 7 -10.73 -18.34 6.66
N LEU A 8 -9.54 -18.86 6.39
CA LEU A 8 -8.30 -18.11 6.39
C LEU A 8 -8.51 -16.96 5.42
N GLN A 9 -8.91 -15.81 5.94
CA GLN A 9 -8.81 -14.57 5.20
C GLN A 9 -7.32 -14.28 5.11
N CYS A 10 -6.68 -14.75 4.05
CA CYS A 10 -5.34 -14.29 3.70
C CYS A 10 -5.43 -12.79 3.52
N VAL A 11 -4.69 -12.07 4.36
CA VAL A 11 -4.50 -10.63 4.19
C VAL A 11 -3.49 -10.47 3.07
N ASP A 12 -3.96 -10.01 1.91
CA ASP A 12 -3.11 -9.91 0.71
C ASP A 12 -2.17 -8.70 0.77
N ALA A 13 -2.59 -7.60 1.43
CA ALA A 13 -1.78 -6.40 1.61
C ALA A 13 -2.21 -5.57 2.84
N PHE A 14 -1.22 -5.09 3.59
CA PHE A 14 -1.35 -4.00 4.55
C PHE A 14 -0.98 -2.71 3.84
N VAL A 15 -1.77 -1.69 4.01
CA VAL A 15 -1.50 -0.36 3.49
C VAL A 15 -1.38 0.54 4.72
N TYR A 16 -0.65 1.65 4.66
CA TYR A 16 -0.61 2.65 5.72
C TYR A 16 -0.53 4.04 5.14
N SER A 17 -1.33 4.97 5.67
CA SER A 17 -1.31 6.38 5.30
C SER A 17 -0.05 7.08 5.79
N CYS A 18 0.24 8.26 5.23
CA CYS A 18 1.32 9.14 5.71
C CYS A 18 1.17 9.42 7.21
N ASP A 19 -0.04 9.81 7.64
CA ASP A 19 -0.31 10.14 9.04
C ASP A 19 -0.10 8.94 9.96
N GLU A 20 -0.58 7.75 9.57
CA GLU A 20 -0.33 6.55 10.37
C GLU A 20 1.15 6.24 10.48
N VAL A 21 1.88 6.26 9.36
CA VAL A 21 3.32 5.99 9.38
C VAL A 21 4.01 6.97 10.33
N LEU A 22 3.79 8.27 10.17
CA LEU A 22 4.51 9.29 10.93
C LEU A 22 4.10 9.35 12.40
N PHE A 23 2.80 9.27 12.69
CA PHE A 23 2.27 9.52 14.03
C PHE A 23 1.94 8.26 14.82
N SER A 24 1.69 7.13 14.16
CA SER A 24 1.24 5.88 14.80
C SER A 24 2.27 4.76 14.76
N LEU A 25 3.16 4.72 13.76
CA LEU A 25 4.08 3.58 13.56
C LEU A 25 5.56 3.93 13.78
N LEU A 26 5.99 5.12 13.37
CA LEU A 26 7.39 5.53 13.38
C LEU A 26 8.00 5.44 14.78
N ASN A 27 9.06 4.64 14.93
CA ASN A 27 9.78 4.43 16.19
C ASN A 27 8.92 3.88 17.34
N LYS A 28 7.77 3.26 17.04
CA LYS A 28 6.84 2.70 18.04
C LYS A 28 6.90 1.18 18.17
N GLY A 29 7.95 0.56 17.64
CA GLY A 29 8.11 -0.91 17.67
C GLY A 29 7.11 -1.64 16.77
N PHE A 30 6.65 -0.98 15.71
CA PHE A 30 5.83 -1.61 14.68
C PHE A 30 6.58 -2.78 14.03
N THR A 31 5.89 -3.90 13.87
CA THR A 31 6.39 -5.08 13.16
C THR A 31 5.30 -5.65 12.27
N GLN A 32 5.62 -5.91 11.00
CA GLN A 32 4.67 -6.56 10.08
C GLN A 32 5.37 -7.58 9.17
N TYR A 33 4.85 -8.80 9.17
CA TYR A 33 5.30 -9.85 8.25
C TYR A 33 4.64 -9.65 6.89
N ALA A 34 5.47 -9.44 5.87
CA ALA A 34 5.04 -9.29 4.48
C ALA A 34 6.23 -9.54 3.54
N LYS A 35 5.95 -10.14 2.37
CA LYS A 35 6.98 -10.49 1.38
C LYS A 35 7.51 -9.26 0.62
N PHE A 36 6.68 -8.27 0.38
CA PHE A 36 7.05 -7.10 -0.42
C PHE A 36 6.69 -5.80 0.29
N ALA A 37 7.51 -4.78 0.07
CA ALA A 37 7.26 -3.43 0.56
C ALA A 37 7.35 -2.39 -0.57
N TYR A 38 6.41 -1.44 -0.57
CA TYR A 38 6.32 -0.36 -1.53
C TYR A 38 6.05 0.96 -0.82
N VAL A 39 6.60 2.03 -1.37
CA VAL A 39 6.26 3.40 -1.00
C VAL A 39 5.76 4.09 -2.25
N ILE A 40 4.57 4.68 -2.17
CA ILE A 40 3.92 5.38 -3.28
C ILE A 40 3.68 6.81 -2.83
N THR A 41 4.15 7.77 -3.62
CA THR A 41 3.96 9.19 -3.33
C THR A 41 2.92 9.77 -4.29
N ILE A 42 2.29 10.87 -3.88
CA ILE A 42 1.51 11.72 -4.78
C ILE A 42 2.37 12.17 -5.99
N ASN A 43 1.72 12.43 -7.12
CA ASN A 43 2.37 13.01 -8.29
C ASN A 43 3.05 14.36 -7.94
N LYS A 44 4.26 14.59 -8.45
CA LYS A 44 5.09 15.77 -8.14
C LYS A 44 5.44 15.91 -6.66
N PHE A 45 5.49 14.80 -5.92
CA PHE A 45 6.03 14.79 -4.57
C PHE A 45 7.39 15.49 -4.51
N SER A 46 7.58 16.31 -3.49
CA SER A 46 8.72 17.21 -3.30
C SER A 46 9.39 17.05 -1.94
N TYR A 47 8.74 16.41 -0.98
CA TYR A 47 9.27 16.21 0.39
C TYR A 47 10.19 14.98 0.47
N TRP A 48 11.06 14.82 -0.52
CA TRP A 48 11.98 13.67 -0.61
C TRP A 48 12.95 13.61 0.56
N ASP A 49 13.33 14.78 1.08
CA ASP A 49 14.17 14.88 2.27
C ASP A 49 13.55 14.11 3.43
N GLN A 50 12.28 14.36 3.76
CA GLN A 50 11.55 13.60 4.80
C GLN A 50 11.62 12.08 4.58
N LEU A 51 11.41 11.61 3.35
CA LEU A 51 11.45 10.18 3.04
C LEU A 51 12.86 9.58 3.09
N ASN A 52 13.93 10.39 3.07
CA ASN A 52 15.29 9.90 3.28
C ASN A 52 15.58 9.59 4.75
N HIS A 53 14.78 10.10 5.67
CA HIS A 53 14.96 9.96 7.13
C HIS A 53 13.96 8.98 7.77
N ILE A 54 13.13 8.33 6.96
CA ILE A 54 12.21 7.28 7.36
C ILE A 54 12.64 6.01 6.64
N TYR A 55 12.76 4.91 7.37
CA TYR A 55 13.29 3.66 6.86
C TYR A 55 12.36 2.49 7.14
N LEU A 56 12.27 1.58 6.15
CA LEU A 56 11.96 0.20 6.44
C LEU A 56 13.23 -0.52 6.84
N GLN A 57 13.17 -1.21 7.96
CA GLN A 57 14.27 -2.01 8.47
C GLN A 57 13.93 -3.49 8.37
N LEU A 58 14.91 -4.26 7.88
CA LEU A 58 14.84 -5.71 7.77
C LEU A 58 16.18 -6.29 8.19
N ASN A 59 16.19 -7.07 9.28
CA ASN A 59 17.41 -7.70 9.82
C ASN A 59 18.59 -6.71 9.98
N GLY A 60 18.30 -5.51 10.49
CA GLY A 60 19.27 -4.43 10.66
C GLY A 60 19.70 -3.68 9.39
N LYS A 61 19.30 -4.14 8.20
CA LYS A 61 19.46 -3.38 6.95
C LYS A 61 18.34 -2.36 6.83
N ARG A 62 18.67 -1.14 6.44
CA ARG A 62 17.73 -0.03 6.29
C ARG A 62 17.54 0.34 4.83
N TYR A 63 16.30 0.59 4.46
CA TYR A 63 15.88 1.08 3.15
C TYR A 63 15.08 2.36 3.36
N SER A 64 15.56 3.49 2.85
CA SER A 64 14.82 4.73 3.01
C SER A 64 13.53 4.70 2.19
N PHE A 65 12.49 5.38 2.66
CA PHE A 65 11.23 5.47 1.94
C PHE A 65 11.42 6.12 0.56
N ALA A 66 12.36 7.06 0.45
CA ALA A 66 12.72 7.68 -0.81
C ALA A 66 13.33 6.68 -1.81
N ASP A 67 14.26 5.83 -1.35
CA ASP A 67 14.88 4.80 -2.16
C ASP A 67 13.84 3.78 -2.66
N ILE A 68 12.95 3.33 -1.77
CA ILE A 68 11.85 2.42 -2.12
C ILE A 68 10.95 3.06 -3.19
N ALA A 69 10.55 4.33 -2.98
CA ALA A 69 9.63 5.03 -3.87
C ALA A 69 10.20 5.29 -5.27
N VAL A 70 11.51 5.53 -5.38
CA VAL A 70 12.17 5.89 -6.64
C VAL A 70 12.74 4.65 -7.35
N ASN A 71 13.53 3.84 -6.65
CA ASN A 71 14.31 2.76 -7.26
C ASN A 71 13.58 1.41 -7.26
N HIS A 72 12.58 1.24 -6.39
CA HIS A 72 11.81 -0.01 -6.24
C HIS A 72 10.33 0.16 -6.57
N ASN A 73 9.99 1.17 -7.38
CA ASN A 73 8.62 1.61 -7.59
C ASN A 73 7.66 0.52 -8.12
N SER A 74 8.14 -0.36 -9.00
CA SER A 74 7.33 -1.34 -9.73
C SER A 74 7.38 -2.74 -9.10
N GLN A 75 8.51 -3.11 -8.50
CA GLN A 75 8.73 -4.45 -7.96
C GLN A 75 8.69 -4.50 -6.43
N GLY A 76 8.80 -3.35 -5.76
CA GLY A 76 8.95 -3.28 -4.32
C GLY A 76 10.30 -3.83 -3.87
N ILE A 77 10.52 -3.80 -2.56
CA ILE A 77 11.63 -4.50 -1.93
C ILE A 77 11.11 -5.84 -1.42
N SER A 78 11.80 -6.93 -1.80
CA SER A 78 11.46 -8.25 -1.31
C SER A 78 12.11 -8.55 0.05
N ASN A 79 11.37 -9.26 0.86
CA ASN A 79 11.80 -9.92 2.08
C ASN A 79 11.61 -11.42 1.86
N ASP A 80 12.66 -12.08 1.41
CA ASP A 80 12.60 -13.51 1.08
C ASP A 80 12.39 -14.38 2.34
N ASP A 81 12.70 -13.84 3.52
CA ASP A 81 12.57 -14.50 4.83
C ASP A 81 11.35 -13.99 5.64
N TYR A 82 10.31 -13.49 4.96
CA TYR A 82 9.14 -12.82 5.57
C TYR A 82 8.32 -13.66 6.55
N GLU A 83 8.52 -14.97 6.63
CA GLU A 83 7.88 -15.82 7.63
C GLU A 83 8.57 -15.74 9.00
N SER A 84 9.82 -15.25 9.03
CA SER A 84 10.66 -15.24 10.22
C SER A 84 11.16 -13.84 10.60
N ILE A 85 11.25 -12.92 9.64
CA ILE A 85 11.76 -11.57 9.84
C ILE A 85 10.67 -10.57 9.43
N PRO A 86 10.09 -9.80 10.38
CA PRO A 86 9.11 -8.78 10.05
C PRO A 86 9.80 -7.51 9.53
N TRP A 87 9.04 -6.70 8.81
CA TRP A 87 9.38 -5.30 8.55
C TRP A 87 9.22 -4.47 9.81
N GLU A 88 10.16 -3.57 10.04
CA GLU A 88 10.08 -2.53 11.07
C GLU A 88 10.08 -1.15 10.42
N ILE A 89 9.40 -0.18 11.03
CA ILE A 89 9.44 1.22 10.60
C ILE A 89 10.25 2.00 11.64
N VAL A 90 11.38 2.55 11.19
CA VAL A 90 12.30 3.31 12.04
C VAL A 90 12.60 4.67 11.40
N GLY A 91 12.68 5.70 12.22
CA GLY A 91 13.12 7.03 11.82
C GLY A 91 14.57 7.25 12.21
N GLU A 92 15.19 8.28 11.64
CA GLU A 92 16.46 8.77 12.17
C GLU A 92 16.31 9.20 13.64
N ASP A 93 17.37 8.99 14.42
CA ASP A 93 17.40 9.38 15.83
C ASP A 93 17.29 10.91 15.93
N PRO A 94 16.27 11.46 16.63
CA PRO A 94 16.10 12.90 16.77
C PRO A 94 17.29 13.58 17.46
N PHE A 95 18.12 12.84 18.19
CA PHE A 95 19.33 13.38 18.82
C PHE A 95 20.57 13.36 17.92
N GLN A 96 20.51 12.70 16.77
CA GLN A 96 21.60 12.62 15.78
C GLN A 96 21.27 13.36 14.48
N SER A 97 19.98 13.59 14.21
CA SER A 97 19.57 14.32 13.01
C SER A 97 19.96 15.79 13.11
N THR A 98 20.81 16.23 12.18
CA THR A 98 21.09 17.66 11.96
C THR A 98 19.98 18.32 11.12
N SER A 99 19.06 17.51 10.62
CA SER A 99 17.93 17.92 9.79
C SER A 99 16.74 18.27 10.69
N ASN A 100 16.36 19.54 10.75
CA ASN A 100 15.10 19.98 11.38
C ASN A 100 13.89 19.60 10.50
N ILE A 101 13.79 18.33 10.10
CA ILE A 101 12.66 17.87 9.30
C ILE A 101 11.49 17.71 10.24
N ILE A 102 10.48 18.55 10.01
CA ILE A 102 9.20 18.45 10.69
C ILE A 102 8.37 17.44 9.90
N PRO A 103 8.01 16.28 10.47
CA PRO A 103 7.15 15.31 9.80
C PRO A 103 5.84 15.99 9.35
N ASN A 104 5.54 15.91 8.06
CA ASN A 104 4.43 16.59 7.42
C ASN A 104 3.76 15.67 6.38
N CYS A 105 2.43 15.71 6.32
CA CYS A 105 1.62 14.99 5.34
C CYS A 105 0.86 15.92 4.36
N ASP A 106 1.24 17.20 4.23
CA ASP A 106 0.73 18.11 3.19
C ASP A 106 0.95 17.55 1.76
N GLN A 107 1.93 16.67 1.60
CA GLN A 107 2.08 15.80 0.44
C GLN A 107 2.04 14.34 0.89
N GLU A 108 1.00 13.62 0.48
CA GLU A 108 0.75 12.27 0.98
C GLU A 108 1.64 11.23 0.30
N PHE A 109 2.05 10.26 1.12
CA PHE A 109 2.60 9.01 0.65
C PHE A 109 1.85 7.86 1.31
N THR A 110 1.98 6.68 0.73
CA THR A 110 1.36 5.44 1.19
C THR A 110 2.43 4.37 1.26
N LEU A 111 2.53 3.71 2.41
CA LEU A 111 3.31 2.49 2.58
C LEU A 111 2.42 1.29 2.29
N ILE A 112 2.92 0.30 1.55
CA ILE A 112 2.21 -0.94 1.28
C ILE A 112 3.13 -2.10 1.60
N LEU A 113 2.67 -3.01 2.45
CA LEU A 113 3.34 -4.25 2.80
C LEU A 113 2.46 -5.40 2.35
N LYS A 114 2.89 -6.23 1.41
CA LYS A 114 2.04 -7.28 0.83
C LYS A 114 2.72 -8.63 0.71
N SER A 115 1.94 -9.70 0.66
CA SER A 115 2.45 -11.07 0.65
C SER A 115 2.51 -11.69 -0.75
N ASP A 116 1.70 -11.18 -1.68
CA ASP A 116 1.61 -11.70 -3.05
C ASP A 116 2.43 -10.87 -4.07
N GLU A 117 2.64 -11.45 -5.26
CA GLU A 117 3.38 -10.82 -6.38
C GLU A 117 2.46 -10.02 -7.32
N ASN A 118 1.21 -9.77 -6.94
CA ASN A 118 0.30 -9.04 -7.81
C ASN A 118 0.83 -7.63 -8.06
N GLU A 119 0.64 -7.15 -9.28
CA GLU A 119 1.11 -5.84 -9.68
C GLU A 119 0.35 -4.73 -8.94
N ILE A 120 1.07 -3.69 -8.50
CA ILE A 120 0.45 -2.48 -7.98
C ILE A 120 0.22 -1.51 -9.13
N ILE A 121 -1.04 -1.18 -9.37
CA ILE A 121 -1.42 -0.23 -10.41
C ILE A 121 -1.49 1.15 -9.78
N ARG A 122 -0.58 2.03 -10.20
CA ARG A 122 -0.53 3.44 -9.79
C ARG A 122 -1.38 4.27 -10.74
N THR A 123 -2.07 5.27 -10.20
CA THR A 123 -2.81 6.24 -11.01
C THR A 123 -1.91 7.45 -11.24
N ASP A 124 -1.41 7.62 -12.46
CA ASP A 124 -0.54 8.76 -12.80
C ASP A 124 -1.32 10.07 -13.05
N SER A 125 -2.61 10.14 -12.70
CA SER A 125 -3.42 11.33 -12.99
C SER A 125 -2.83 12.54 -12.26
N MET A 126 -2.71 13.64 -13.01
CA MET A 126 -2.18 14.92 -12.51
C MET A 126 -3.22 15.74 -11.73
N ASP A 127 -4.47 15.26 -11.67
CA ASP A 127 -5.58 15.95 -11.05
C ASP A 127 -5.83 15.41 -9.64
N PHE A 128 -6.40 16.24 -8.77
CA PHE A 128 -6.77 15.92 -7.38
C PHE A 128 -7.75 14.73 -7.27
N ASP A 129 -8.29 14.29 -8.40
CA ASP A 129 -9.14 13.12 -8.56
C ASP A 129 -8.36 12.02 -9.32
N ALA A 130 -8.14 10.89 -8.65
CA ALA A 130 -7.68 9.67 -9.33
C ALA A 130 -8.83 9.02 -10.08
N ASP A 131 -8.91 9.29 -11.37
CA ASP A 131 -9.82 8.59 -12.27
C ASP A 131 -9.22 7.24 -12.70
N ILE A 132 -9.79 6.15 -12.22
CA ILE A 132 -9.45 4.80 -12.67
C ILE A 132 -10.46 4.37 -13.72
N TYR A 133 -10.03 4.35 -14.98
CA TYR A 133 -10.83 3.82 -16.08
C TYR A 133 -10.61 2.32 -16.23
N LEU A 134 -11.56 1.53 -15.74
CA LEU A 134 -11.62 0.11 -16.05
C LEU A 134 -12.15 -0.05 -17.49
N GLN A 135 -11.23 -0.19 -18.44
CA GLN A 135 -11.59 -0.61 -19.80
C GLN A 135 -11.83 -2.11 -19.82
N SER A 136 -12.81 -2.54 -20.63
CA SER A 136 -13.09 -3.93 -20.93
C SER A 136 -11.98 -4.55 -21.79
N ALA A 137 -10.73 -4.53 -21.32
CA ALA A 137 -9.80 -5.54 -21.75
C ALA A 137 -10.37 -6.87 -21.24
N PRO A 138 -10.43 -7.94 -22.05
CA PRO A 138 -10.65 -9.25 -21.49
C PRO A 138 -9.53 -9.45 -20.46
N PHE A 139 -9.86 -9.38 -19.17
CA PHE A 139 -9.06 -9.99 -18.12
C PHE A 139 -8.97 -11.46 -18.55
N SER A 140 -7.91 -11.78 -19.29
CA SER A 140 -7.70 -13.09 -19.88
C SER A 140 -7.85 -14.07 -18.75
N SER A 141 -8.84 -14.96 -18.91
CA SER A 141 -9.44 -15.82 -17.89
C SER A 141 -8.50 -16.91 -17.38
N SER A 142 -7.22 -16.62 -17.14
CA SER A 142 -6.24 -17.61 -16.73
C SER A 142 -5.20 -17.19 -15.68
N THR A 143 -4.97 -15.90 -15.35
CA THR A 143 -3.89 -15.60 -14.37
C THR A 143 -4.03 -14.40 -13.44
N ARG A 144 -4.93 -13.42 -13.65
CA ARG A 144 -5.04 -12.23 -12.76
C ARG A 144 -6.42 -12.10 -12.15
N THR A 145 -6.58 -12.50 -10.89
CA THR A 145 -7.84 -12.48 -10.13
C THR A 145 -7.97 -11.30 -9.17
N SER A 146 -6.90 -10.53 -8.95
CA SER A 146 -6.87 -9.36 -8.06
C SER A 146 -5.90 -8.31 -8.59
N ALA A 147 -6.19 -7.04 -8.29
CA ALA A 147 -5.32 -5.91 -8.56
C ALA A 147 -5.42 -4.93 -7.37
N LEU A 148 -4.29 -4.35 -6.97
CA LEU A 148 -4.25 -3.32 -5.94
C LEU A 148 -4.07 -1.96 -6.62
N PHE A 149 -5.09 -1.12 -6.51
CA PHE A 149 -5.05 0.27 -6.97
C PHE A 149 -4.76 1.15 -5.76
N VAL A 150 -3.77 2.04 -5.90
CA VAL A 150 -3.39 2.94 -4.81
C VAL A 150 -3.26 4.35 -5.32
N TYR A 151 -3.93 5.26 -4.61
CA TYR A 151 -3.77 6.69 -4.74
C TYR A 151 -3.59 7.29 -3.33
N PRO A 152 -2.45 7.93 -3.05
CA PRO A 152 -2.19 8.47 -1.72
C PRO A 152 -3.12 9.61 -1.30
N ALA A 153 -3.78 10.28 -2.25
CA ALA A 153 -4.62 11.44 -1.98
C ALA A 153 -6.07 11.12 -1.61
N VAL A 154 -6.76 12.10 -1.01
CA VAL A 154 -8.16 11.97 -0.59
C VAL A 154 -9.09 11.74 -1.79
N GLY A 155 -9.61 10.52 -1.91
CA GLY A 155 -10.66 10.16 -2.86
C GLY A 155 -10.16 9.52 -4.15
N MET A 156 -10.96 8.62 -4.67
CA MET A 156 -10.69 7.88 -5.90
C MET A 156 -12.01 7.65 -6.63
N TRP A 157 -12.03 7.96 -7.93
CA TRP A 157 -13.19 7.74 -8.78
C TRP A 157 -12.93 6.55 -9.69
N ILE A 158 -13.70 5.49 -9.50
CA ILE A 158 -13.62 4.30 -10.35
C ILE A 158 -14.66 4.46 -11.46
N HIS A 159 -14.19 4.74 -12.67
CA HIS A 159 -15.01 4.84 -13.87
C HIS A 159 -15.07 3.51 -14.60
N LYS A 160 -16.29 3.10 -14.94
CA LYS A 160 -16.57 1.88 -15.69
C LYS A 160 -17.13 2.26 -17.06
N SER A 161 -16.39 1.94 -18.12
CA SER A 161 -16.77 2.29 -19.51
C SER A 161 -17.76 1.30 -20.13
N SER A 162 -17.59 -0.01 -19.92
CA SER A 162 -18.54 -1.05 -20.30
C SER A 162 -18.27 -2.34 -19.52
N MET A 163 -19.31 -3.14 -19.25
CA MET A 163 -19.16 -4.50 -18.71
C MET A 163 -20.18 -5.44 -19.32
N ARG A 164 -19.81 -6.72 -19.42
CA ARG A 164 -20.65 -7.77 -20.00
C ARG A 164 -20.51 -9.04 -19.18
N GLY A 165 -21.64 -9.64 -18.80
CA GLY A 165 -21.69 -10.84 -17.95
C GLY A 165 -21.74 -10.53 -16.45
N ASP A 166 -21.69 -11.60 -15.65
CA ASP A 166 -21.65 -11.53 -14.20
C ASP A 166 -20.26 -11.08 -13.73
N GLY A 167 -20.19 -10.23 -12.72
CA GLY A 167 -18.93 -9.89 -12.09
C GLY A 167 -19.13 -9.13 -10.79
N ASN A 168 -18.15 -9.26 -9.91
CA ASN A 168 -18.11 -8.61 -8.62
C ASN A 168 -16.77 -7.91 -8.49
N ILE A 169 -16.77 -6.59 -8.30
CA ILE A 169 -15.57 -5.85 -7.93
C ILE A 169 -15.64 -5.64 -6.42
N SER A 170 -14.85 -6.40 -5.67
CA SER A 170 -14.63 -6.07 -4.27
C SER A 170 -13.62 -4.93 -4.18
N VAL A 171 -14.10 -3.71 -3.94
CA VAL A 171 -13.24 -2.60 -3.56
C VAL A 171 -13.12 -2.60 -2.04
N TYR A 172 -11.91 -2.56 -1.50
CA TYR A 172 -11.68 -2.30 -0.09
C TYR A 172 -11.18 -0.86 0.02
N THR A 173 -11.87 -0.04 0.81
CA THR A 173 -11.49 1.35 1.06
C THR A 173 -10.94 1.46 2.47
N GLY A 174 -9.79 2.09 2.62
CA GLY A 174 -9.08 2.18 3.88
C GLY A 174 -7.61 2.35 3.59
N ALA A 175 -6.91 3.04 4.48
CA ALA A 175 -5.48 3.17 4.35
C ALA A 175 -4.78 1.84 4.60
N GLY A 176 -5.47 0.73 4.97
CA GLY A 176 -4.84 -0.56 5.25
C GLY A 176 -5.78 -1.74 5.48
N ILE A 177 -5.17 -2.89 5.74
CA ILE A 177 -5.77 -3.97 6.51
C ILE A 177 -5.17 -3.86 7.92
N GLY A 178 -5.46 -2.79 8.65
CA GLY A 178 -5.31 -2.84 10.09
C GLY A 178 -6.15 -3.99 10.65
N GLU A 179 -5.72 -4.63 11.74
CA GLU A 179 -6.46 -5.73 12.37
C GLU A 179 -7.90 -5.33 12.77
N GLU A 180 -8.23 -4.03 12.75
CA GLU A 180 -9.52 -3.44 13.10
C GLU A 180 -10.11 -2.47 12.04
N GLU A 181 -9.65 -2.47 10.78
CA GLU A 181 -10.23 -1.58 9.75
C GLU A 181 -11.53 -2.12 9.15
N ASP A 182 -12.52 -1.22 9.00
CA ASP A 182 -13.83 -1.54 8.43
C ASP A 182 -13.72 -1.93 6.94
N ARG A 183 -14.20 -3.12 6.61
CA ARG A 183 -14.22 -3.62 5.23
C ARG A 183 -15.57 -3.37 4.59
N PHE A 184 -15.59 -2.57 3.55
CA PHE A 184 -16.79 -2.31 2.78
C PHE A 184 -16.75 -3.09 1.46
N LEU A 185 -17.46 -4.20 1.37
CA LEU A 185 -17.67 -4.85 0.08
C LEU A 185 -18.62 -3.98 -0.77
N LEU A 186 -18.08 -3.34 -1.81
CA LEU A 186 -18.90 -2.62 -2.78
C LEU A 186 -19.35 -3.55 -3.91
N GLN A 187 -20.57 -4.09 -3.85
CA GLN A 187 -21.10 -4.89 -4.96
C GLN A 187 -21.37 -3.98 -6.18
N SER A 188 -20.62 -4.20 -7.25
CA SER A 188 -20.57 -3.31 -8.41
C SER A 188 -21.77 -3.40 -9.37
N TRP A 189 -22.42 -4.57 -9.50
CA TRP A 189 -23.74 -4.70 -10.14
C TRP A 189 -24.43 -5.99 -9.68
N PRO A 190 -25.65 -5.93 -9.10
CA PRO A 190 -26.51 -7.09 -8.94
C PRO A 190 -27.26 -7.39 -10.25
N TYR A 191 -27.90 -8.56 -10.31
CA TYR A 191 -28.91 -8.86 -11.32
C TYR A 191 -30.22 -8.14 -10.98
#